data_AF-A0A0Z8FSY9-F1
#
_entry.id   AF-A0A0Z8FSY9-F1
#
_cell.length_a   1.000
_cell.length_b   1.000
_cell.length_c   1.000
_cell.angle_alpha   90.00
_cell.angle_beta   90.00
_cell.angle_gamma   90.00
#
_symmetry.space_group_name_H-M   'P 1'
#
loop_
_entity.id
_entity.type
_entity.pdbx_description
1 polymer ?
#
loop_
_entity_poly.entity_id
_entity_poly.type
_entity_poly.pdbx_seq_one_letter_code
_entity_poly.pdbx_strand_id
1 'polypeptide(L)'
;MESDVIWERIRKREQELFDLEDDYNQEKNKIEARQEDLEQRQNALKLLIEREQEEMCYFLSRHSLDYDAALSFFQELDQLQEESFYQYSQEMDQLFQQEERLSQQYRTDLYRLEDTISQLRRDYSNGLE
;
A
#
# COMPACT_ATOMS: atom_id res chain seq x y z
N MET A 1 -29.45 -23.28 -28.96
CA MET A 1 -29.05 -24.16 -27.82
C MET A 1 -27.56 -24.05 -27.53
N GLU A 2 -26.65 -24.41 -28.46
CA GLU A 2 -25.21 -24.34 -28.20
C GLU A 2 -24.66 -22.90 -28.20
N SER A 3 -25.13 -22.05 -29.14
CA SER A 3 -24.85 -20.61 -29.17
C SER A 3 -25.31 -19.90 -27.89
N ASP A 4 -26.51 -20.20 -27.38
CA ASP A 4 -27.03 -19.64 -26.11
C ASP A 4 -26.16 -20.02 -24.90
N VAL A 5 -25.63 -21.25 -24.88
CA VAL A 5 -24.73 -21.73 -23.82
C VAL A 5 -23.36 -21.03 -23.87
N ILE A 6 -22.82 -20.77 -25.06
CA ILE A 6 -21.57 -20.00 -25.21
C ILE A 6 -21.78 -18.54 -24.82
N TRP A 7 -22.92 -17.95 -25.19
CA TRP A 7 -23.25 -16.58 -24.80
C TRP A 7 -23.36 -16.40 -23.28
N GLU A 8 -24.02 -17.33 -22.59
CA GLU A 8 -24.11 -17.29 -21.13
C GLU A 8 -22.73 -17.46 -20.46
N ARG A 9 -21.85 -18.26 -21.05
CA ARG A 9 -20.45 -18.39 -20.59
C ARG A 9 -19.68 -17.08 -20.77
N ILE A 10 -19.82 -16.39 -21.91
CA ILE A 10 -19.19 -15.08 -22.14
C ILE A 10 -19.65 -14.09 -21.08
N ARG A 11 -20.97 -13.97 -20.88
CA ARG A 11 -21.55 -13.06 -19.89
C ARG A 11 -21.02 -13.34 -18.48
N LYS A 12 -20.91 -14.61 -18.10
CA LYS A 12 -20.34 -14.99 -16.80
C LYS A 12 -18.88 -14.53 -16.67
N ARG A 13 -18.06 -14.73 -17.71
CA ARG A 13 -16.65 -14.30 -17.68
C ARG A 13 -16.50 -12.78 -17.68
N GLU A 14 -17.39 -12.06 -18.34
CA GLU A 14 -17.43 -10.59 -18.25
C GLU A 14 -17.79 -10.12 -16.85
N GLN A 15 -18.71 -10.80 -16.14
CA GLN A 15 -18.95 -10.53 -14.73
C GLN A 15 -17.71 -10.79 -13.87
N GLU A 16 -17.01 -11.91 -14.10
CA GLU A 16 -15.77 -12.23 -13.40
C GLU A 16 -14.67 -11.16 -13.61
N LEU A 17 -14.65 -10.45 -14.75
CA LEU A 17 -13.73 -9.32 -14.95
C LEU A 17 -14.07 -8.14 -14.03
N PHE A 18 -15.35 -7.80 -13.91
CA PHE A 18 -15.78 -6.72 -13.00
C PHE A 18 -15.49 -7.06 -11.55
N ASP A 19 -15.77 -8.31 -11.15
CA ASP A 19 -15.50 -8.78 -9.80
C ASP A 19 -13.98 -8.76 -9.50
N LEU A 20 -13.14 -9.16 -10.48
CA LEU A 20 -11.68 -9.12 -10.36
C LEU A 20 -11.15 -7.69 -10.18
N GLU A 21 -11.69 -6.73 -10.93
CA GLU A 21 -11.30 -5.32 -10.81
C GLU A 21 -11.73 -4.73 -9.47
N ASP A 22 -12.94 -5.05 -8.99
CA ASP A 22 -13.43 -4.60 -7.69
C ASP A 22 -12.58 -5.16 -6.54
N ASP A 23 -12.32 -6.48 -6.55
CA ASP A 23 -11.46 -7.14 -5.56
C ASP A 23 -10.05 -6.53 -5.53
N TYR A 24 -9.45 -6.31 -6.70
CA TYR A 24 -8.15 -5.66 -6.81
C TYR A 24 -8.15 -4.25 -6.22
N ASN A 25 -9.16 -3.43 -6.57
CA ASN A 25 -9.25 -2.06 -6.08
C ASN A 25 -9.48 -2.03 -4.56
N GLN A 26 -10.30 -2.94 -4.02
CA GLN A 26 -10.51 -3.04 -2.58
C GLN A 26 -9.22 -3.36 -1.82
N GLU A 27 -8.44 -4.34 -2.28
CA GLU A 27 -7.16 -4.68 -1.65
C GLU A 27 -6.11 -3.58 -1.82
N LYS A 28 -6.04 -2.96 -3.01
CA LYS A 28 -5.15 -1.82 -3.28
C LYS A 28 -5.43 -0.66 -2.32
N ASN A 29 -6.70 -0.29 -2.15
CA ASN A 29 -7.09 0.78 -1.24
C ASN A 29 -6.70 0.47 0.22
N LYS A 30 -6.75 -0.79 0.66
CA LYS A 30 -6.30 -1.19 2.01
C LYS A 30 -4.80 -1.01 2.18
N ILE A 31 -4.01 -1.32 1.15
CA ILE A 31 -2.56 -1.12 1.17
C ILE A 31 -2.25 0.38 1.21
N GLU A 32 -2.84 1.16 0.31
CA GLU A 32 -2.66 2.62 0.26
C GLU A 32 -3.03 3.30 1.58
N ALA A 33 -4.16 2.93 2.18
CA ALA A 33 -4.57 3.48 3.48
C ALA A 33 -3.57 3.16 4.60
N ARG A 34 -2.90 2.00 4.56
CA ARG A 34 -1.86 1.64 5.53
C ARG A 34 -0.57 2.43 5.29
N GLN A 35 -0.18 2.62 4.02
CA GLN A 35 0.97 3.45 3.67
C GLN A 35 0.76 4.89 4.16
N GLU A 36 -0.43 5.46 3.92
CA GLU A 36 -0.78 6.80 4.38
C GLU A 36 -0.76 6.91 5.91
N ASP A 37 -1.36 5.96 6.63
CA ASP A 37 -1.33 5.94 8.10
C ASP A 37 0.11 5.86 8.66
N LEU A 38 0.99 5.06 8.04
CA LEU A 38 2.40 5.00 8.42
C LEU A 38 3.14 6.31 8.18
N GLU A 39 2.94 6.94 7.02
CA GLU A 39 3.52 8.25 6.72
C GLU A 39 3.05 9.32 7.70
N GLN A 40 1.75 9.34 8.02
CA GLN A 40 1.19 10.28 8.98
C GLN A 40 1.79 10.10 10.37
N ARG A 41 1.94 8.85 10.84
CA ARG A 41 2.56 8.55 12.14
C ARG A 41 4.03 8.92 12.20
N GLN A 42 4.78 8.62 11.14
CA GLN A 42 6.20 8.96 11.06
C GLN A 42 6.40 10.48 11.07
N ASN A 43 5.57 11.22 10.34
CA ASN A 43 5.59 12.68 10.35
C ASN A 43 5.19 13.25 11.71
N ALA A 44 4.17 12.69 12.36
CA ALA A 44 3.75 13.11 13.69
C ALA A 44 4.85 12.89 14.74
N LEU A 45 5.53 11.74 14.70
CA LEU A 45 6.67 11.47 15.59
C LEU A 45 7.81 12.46 15.36
N LYS A 46 8.17 12.72 14.10
CA LYS A 46 9.21 13.70 13.77
C LYS A 46 8.92 15.07 14.37
N LEU A 47 7.68 15.56 14.22
CA LEU A 47 7.26 16.85 14.79
C LEU A 47 7.30 16.85 16.32
N LEU A 48 6.96 15.73 16.96
CA LEU A 48 7.05 15.60 18.41
C LEU A 48 8.51 15.65 18.88
N ILE A 49 9.42 14.93 18.20
CA ILE A 49 10.85 14.94 18.53
C ILE A 49 11.44 16.35 18.36
N GLU A 50 11.16 17.03 17.24
CA GLU A 50 11.60 18.41 17.00
C GLU A 50 11.12 19.34 18.13
N ARG A 51 9.86 19.20 18.55
CA ARG A 51 9.30 20.00 19.64
C ARG A 51 9.98 19.71 20.99
N GLU A 52 10.20 18.45 21.33
CA GLU A 52 10.86 18.06 22.59
C GLU A 52 12.32 18.56 22.62
N GLN A 53 13.03 18.53 21.48
CA GLN A 53 14.36 19.12 21.36
C GLN A 53 14.33 20.64 21.60
N GLU A 54 13.37 21.36 21.02
CA GLU A 54 13.19 22.80 21.22
C GLU A 54 12.87 23.14 22.68
N GLU A 55 11.96 22.40 23.32
CA GLU A 55 11.57 22.61 24.71
C GLU A 55 12.76 22.37 25.66
N MET A 56 13.57 21.33 25.41
CA MET A 56 14.80 21.10 26.18
C MET A 56 15.83 22.22 25.97
N CYS A 57 16.04 22.68 24.75
CA CYS A 57 16.95 23.80 24.48
C CYS A 57 16.50 25.07 25.23
N TYR A 58 15.20 25.36 25.25
CA TYR A 58 14.64 26.48 26.01
C TYR A 58 14.87 26.31 27.52
N PHE A 59 14.66 25.10 28.04
CA PHE A 59 14.90 24.78 29.44
C PHE A 59 16.37 25.03 29.84
N LEU A 60 17.32 24.49 29.07
CA LEU A 60 18.75 24.67 29.32
C LEU A 60 19.14 26.15 29.32
N SER A 61 18.69 26.89 28.29
CA SER A 61 18.92 28.34 28.17
C SER A 61 18.39 29.12 29.38
N ARG A 62 17.15 28.84 29.80
CA ARG A 62 16.52 29.49 30.96
C ARG A 62 17.29 29.25 32.26
N HIS A 63 17.92 28.09 32.39
CA HIS A 63 18.69 27.70 33.57
C HIS A 63 20.20 27.96 33.44
N SER A 64 20.66 28.56 32.33
CA SER A 64 22.09 28.78 32.06
C SER A 64 22.91 27.49 32.12
N LEU A 65 22.30 26.37 31.70
CA LEU A 65 22.93 25.07 31.59
C LEU A 65 23.49 24.89 30.18
N ASP A 66 24.59 24.16 30.07
CA ASP A 66 25.17 23.78 28.79
C ASP A 66 24.41 22.59 28.18
N TYR A 67 24.55 22.40 26.87
CA TYR A 67 24.00 21.27 26.11
C TYR A 67 24.41 19.92 26.73
N ASP A 68 25.65 19.82 27.21
CA ASP A 68 26.19 18.62 27.86
C ASP A 68 25.36 18.18 29.08
N ALA A 69 24.64 19.09 29.73
CA ALA A 69 23.77 18.77 30.87
C ALA A 69 22.56 17.91 30.47
N ALA A 70 22.19 17.88 29.18
CA ALA A 70 21.12 17.05 28.63
C ALA A 70 21.59 16.19 27.45
N LEU A 71 22.90 15.92 27.33
CA LEU A 71 23.44 15.14 26.21
C LEU A 71 22.75 13.78 26.06
N SER A 72 22.51 13.07 27.17
CA SER A 72 21.84 11.76 27.14
C SER A 72 20.40 11.87 26.62
N PHE A 73 19.69 12.94 26.95
CA PHE A 73 18.32 13.18 26.47
C PHE A 73 18.30 13.34 24.94
N PHE A 74 19.23 14.13 24.38
CA PHE A 74 19.30 14.31 22.93
C PHE A 74 19.70 13.01 22.22
N GLN A 75 20.67 12.28 22.78
CA GLN A 75 21.07 10.97 22.25
C GLN A 75 19.93 9.95 22.26
N GLU A 76 19.12 9.92 23.32
CA GLU A 76 17.95 9.05 23.42
C GLU A 76 16.86 9.43 22.40
N LEU A 77 16.63 10.73 22.15
CA LEU A 77 15.71 11.19 21.11
C LEU A 77 16.19 10.84 19.70
N ASP A 78 17.48 11.03 19.41
CA ASP A 78 18.06 10.67 18.12
C ASP A 78 17.96 9.16 17.88
N GLN A 79 18.27 8.35 18.90
CA GLN A 79 18.14 6.89 18.83
C GLN A 79 16.68 6.48 18.57
N LEU A 80 15.71 7.09 19.28
CA LEU A 80 14.29 6.82 19.06
C LEU A 80 13.86 7.16 17.63
N GLN A 81 14.34 8.28 17.08
CA GLN A 81 14.07 8.68 15.72
C GLN A 81 14.62 7.68 14.71
N GLU A 82 15.86 7.23 14.89
CA GLU A 82 16.50 6.24 14.02
C GLU A 82 15.79 4.89 14.07
N GLU A 83 15.49 4.38 15.27
CA GLU A 83 14.79 3.11 15.46
C GLU A 83 13.39 3.14 14.85
N SER A 84 12.64 4.22 15.06
CA SER A 84 11.32 4.39 14.45
C SER A 84 11.39 4.49 12.93
N PHE A 85 12.35 5.25 12.40
CA PHE A 85 12.53 5.37 10.95
C PHE A 85 12.89 4.02 10.32
N TYR A 86 13.73 3.22 10.99
CA TYR A 86 14.06 1.88 10.53
C TYR A 86 12.83 0.98 10.45
N GLN A 87 12.00 0.97 11.50
CA GLN A 87 10.75 0.21 11.51
C GLN A 87 9.78 0.68 10.42
N TYR A 88 9.57 2.00 10.31
CA TYR A 88 8.78 2.62 9.25
C TYR A 88 9.24 2.17 7.85
N SER A 89 10.56 2.21 7.58
CA SER A 89 11.12 1.81 6.29
C SER A 89 10.86 0.33 6.01
N GLN A 90 11.02 -0.54 7.00
CA GLN A 90 10.74 -1.97 6.83
C GLN A 90 9.27 -2.26 6.53
N GLU A 91 8.35 -1.60 7.24
CA GLU A 91 6.93 -1.78 7.01
C GLU A 91 6.50 -1.23 5.64
N MET A 92 7.04 -0.07 5.24
CA MET A 92 6.79 0.48 3.90
C MET A 92 7.29 -0.42 2.79
N ASP A 93 8.50 -0.96 2.91
CA ASP A 93 9.04 -1.92 1.94
C ASP A 93 8.15 -3.17 1.81
N GLN A 94 7.61 -3.66 2.93
CA GLN A 94 6.68 -4.79 2.92
C GLN A 94 5.36 -4.43 2.22
N LEU A 95 4.83 -3.23 2.43
CA LEU A 95 3.61 -2.77 1.75
C LEU A 95 3.83 -2.60 0.24
N PHE A 96 4.98 -2.06 -0.18
CA PHE A 96 5.33 -1.97 -1.60
C PHE A 96 5.46 -3.35 -2.26
N GLN A 97 6.07 -4.31 -1.58
CA GLN A 97 6.13 -5.69 -2.07
C GLN A 97 4.74 -6.34 -2.16
N GLN A 98 3.84 -6.03 -1.22
CA GLN A 98 2.46 -6.52 -1.27
C GLN A 98 1.71 -5.92 -2.46
N GLU A 99 1.84 -4.61 -2.69
CA GLU A 99 1.22 -3.91 -3.82
C GLU A 99 1.73 -4.44 -5.16
N GLU A 100 3.04 -4.67 -5.27
CA GLU A 100 3.64 -5.22 -6.48
C GLU A 100 3.10 -6.63 -6.78
N ARG A 101 3.06 -7.51 -5.76
CA ARG A 101 2.50 -8.86 -5.91
C ARG A 101 1.02 -8.83 -6.30
N LEU A 102 0.23 -7.99 -5.65
CA LEU A 102 -1.19 -7.79 -5.96
C LEU A 102 -1.36 -7.35 -7.42
N SER A 103 -0.57 -6.37 -7.86
CA SER A 103 -0.60 -5.85 -9.23
C SER A 103 -0.18 -6.90 -10.27
N GLN A 104 0.85 -7.69 -9.98
CA GLN A 104 1.30 -8.77 -10.86
C GLN A 104 0.24 -9.87 -10.99
N GLN A 105 -0.38 -10.25 -9.87
CA GLN A 105 -1.46 -11.23 -9.85
C GLN A 105 -2.67 -10.73 -10.64
N TYR A 106 -3.14 -9.51 -10.37
CA TYR A 106 -4.25 -8.89 -11.08
C TYR A 106 -4.03 -8.88 -12.60
N ARG A 107 -2.84 -8.46 -13.06
CA ARG A 107 -2.52 -8.47 -14.50
C ARG A 107 -2.56 -9.88 -15.08
N THR A 108 -2.02 -10.87 -14.36
CA THR A 108 -2.00 -12.26 -14.81
C THR A 108 -3.42 -12.82 -14.96
N ASP A 109 -4.26 -12.58 -13.95
CA ASP A 109 -5.65 -13.05 -13.94
C ASP A 109 -6.50 -12.32 -15.00
N LEU A 110 -6.28 -11.01 -15.16
CA LEU A 110 -6.91 -10.20 -16.20
C LEU A 110 -6.59 -10.75 -17.60
N TYR A 111 -5.31 -10.95 -17.93
CA TYR A 111 -4.91 -11.49 -19.22
C TYR A 111 -5.53 -12.86 -19.50
N ARG A 112 -5.58 -13.72 -18.48
CA ARG A 112 -6.17 -15.06 -18.61
C ARG A 112 -7.68 -15.01 -18.88
N LEU A 113 -8.40 -14.12 -18.19
CA LEU A 113 -9.83 -13.94 -18.39
C LEU A 113 -10.14 -13.33 -19.76
N GLU A 114 -9.38 -12.31 -20.17
CA GLU A 114 -9.51 -11.68 -21.49
C GLU A 114 -9.25 -12.66 -22.64
N ASP A 115 -8.23 -13.50 -22.52
CA ASP A 115 -7.94 -14.55 -23.50
C ASP A 115 -9.08 -15.58 -23.58
N THR A 116 -9.60 -15.99 -22.42
CA THR A 116 -10.74 -16.91 -22.33
C THR A 116 -11.99 -16.31 -22.98
N ILE A 117 -12.31 -15.05 -22.71
CA ILE A 117 -13.45 -14.35 -23.32
C ILE A 117 -13.25 -14.23 -24.83
N SER A 118 -12.04 -13.88 -25.27
CA SER A 118 -11.70 -13.76 -26.68
C SER A 118 -11.89 -15.08 -27.42
N GLN A 119 -11.48 -16.20 -26.83
CA GLN A 119 -11.69 -17.52 -27.39
C GLN A 119 -13.19 -17.88 -27.45
N LEU A 120 -13.94 -17.65 -26.36
CA LEU A 120 -15.38 -17.90 -26.34
C LEU A 120 -16.14 -17.07 -27.41
N ARG A 121 -15.73 -15.81 -27.63
CA ARG A 121 -16.31 -14.96 -28.68
C ARG A 121 -16.02 -15.49 -30.09
N ARG A 122 -14.82 -16.03 -30.33
CA ARG A 122 -14.49 -16.71 -31.60
C ARG A 122 -15.35 -17.96 -31.78
N ASP A 123 -15.46 -18.81 -30.77
CA ASP A 123 -16.26 -20.04 -30.82
C ASP A 123 -17.75 -19.73 -31.04
N TYR A 124 -18.27 -18.69 -30.38
CA TYR A 124 -19.63 -18.19 -30.61
C TYR A 124 -19.85 -17.73 -32.06
N SER A 125 -18.88 -17.01 -32.62
CA SER A 125 -18.96 -16.48 -33.99
C SER A 125 -18.90 -17.59 -35.03
N ASN A 126 -18.02 -18.58 -34.83
CA ASN A 126 -17.88 -19.75 -35.70
C ASN A 126 -19.08 -20.71 -35.61
N GLY A 127 -19.77 -20.76 -34.47
CA GLY A 127 -21.00 -21.55 -34.29
C GLY A 127 -22.27 -20.87 -34.82
N LEU A 128 -22.16 -19.65 -35.35
CA LEU A 128 -23.25 -18.90 -36.01
C LEU A 128 -23.18 -18.98 -37.55
N GLU A 129 -22.06 -19.46 -38.13
CA GLU A 129 -21.91 -19.80 -39.56
C GLU A 129 -22.51 -21.18 -39.88
#